data_AF-A0A8D8NVX3-F1
#
_entry.id   AF-A0A8D8NVX3-F1
#
_cell.length_a   1.000
_cell.length_b   1.000
_cell.length_c   1.000
_cell.angle_alpha   90.00
_cell.angle_beta   90.00
_cell.angle_gamma   90.00
#
_symmetry.space_group_name_H-M   'P 1'
#
loop_
_entity.id
_entity.type
_entity.pdbx_description
1 polymer ?
#
loop_
_entity_poly.entity_id
_entity_poly.type
_entity_poly.pdbx_seq_one_letter_code
_entity_poly.pdbx_strand_id
1 'polypeptide(L)'
;MLLQSTIRHIFRNSRLFPAVARHTFSSKRSMVDAKLEAVPLVEIDEGIFKYILIKVYGKEKADGSEPSKNIVRGFARAEWHNDIYEEVSSSLAGLGLETECLGGGRIEHRPEQKLIKVYGYSQGYGKADHQEARRILLTKYADCQIETSDEGY
;
A
#
# COMPACT_ATOMS: atom_id res chain seq x y z
N MET A 1 -70.56 19.01 -49.00
CA MET A 1 -70.63 18.25 -50.27
C MET A 1 -69.21 17.98 -50.72
N LEU A 2 -68.87 16.69 -50.91
CA LEU A 2 -67.85 16.14 -51.82
C LEU A 2 -66.38 16.53 -51.59
N LEU A 3 -65.37 15.70 -51.81
CA LEU A 3 -65.19 14.25 -51.92
C LEU A 3 -63.65 14.07 -51.96
N GLN A 4 -63.20 12.95 -51.42
CA GLN A 4 -61.92 12.25 -51.58
C GLN A 4 -60.98 12.67 -52.74
N SER A 5 -59.66 12.62 -52.52
CA SER A 5 -58.79 11.65 -53.24
C SER A 5 -57.32 11.73 -52.81
N THR A 6 -56.76 10.54 -52.66
CA THR A 6 -55.36 10.09 -52.51
C THR A 6 -54.34 10.67 -53.49
N ILE A 7 -53.05 10.70 -53.11
CA ILE A 7 -51.96 9.84 -53.65
C ILE A 7 -50.59 10.19 -53.04
N ARG A 8 -49.80 9.13 -52.84
CA ARG A 8 -48.44 9.06 -52.27
C ARG A 8 -47.39 9.71 -53.18
N HIS A 9 -46.32 10.27 -52.60
CA HIS A 9 -44.96 9.92 -53.03
C HIS A 9 -43.89 10.24 -51.96
N ILE A 10 -43.04 9.23 -51.78
CA ILE A 10 -41.83 9.13 -50.96
C ILE A 10 -40.72 9.95 -51.62
N PHE A 11 -39.92 10.72 -50.88
CA PHE A 11 -38.47 10.77 -51.10
C PHE A 11 -37.67 11.20 -49.85
N ARG A 12 -36.64 10.40 -49.64
CA ARG A 12 -35.59 10.27 -48.62
C ARG A 12 -34.60 11.46 -48.62
N ASN A 13 -34.22 11.99 -47.46
CA ASN A 13 -32.84 12.43 -47.12
C ASN A 13 -32.80 13.04 -45.70
N SER A 14 -32.13 12.43 -44.73
CA SER A 14 -30.68 12.48 -44.45
C SER A 14 -30.36 13.46 -43.31
N ARG A 15 -30.11 12.87 -42.13
CA ARG A 15 -29.09 13.19 -41.10
C ARG A 15 -28.76 14.66 -40.85
N LEU A 16 -28.83 15.05 -39.57
CA LEU A 16 -27.66 15.41 -38.76
C LEU A 16 -28.12 15.79 -37.34
N PHE A 17 -27.96 14.84 -36.40
CA PHE A 17 -27.90 15.17 -34.97
C PHE A 17 -26.43 15.54 -34.67
N PRO A 18 -26.15 16.60 -33.91
CA PRO A 18 -24.78 16.91 -33.51
C PRO A 18 -24.31 15.86 -32.50
N ALA A 19 -23.19 15.22 -32.80
CA ALA A 19 -22.50 14.35 -31.86
C ALA A 19 -21.96 15.21 -30.71
N VAL A 20 -22.54 15.06 -29.51
CA VAL A 20 -21.94 15.57 -28.28
C VAL A 20 -20.67 14.74 -28.03
N ALA A 21 -19.51 15.37 -28.24
CA ALA A 21 -18.23 14.81 -27.89
C ALA A 21 -18.21 14.55 -26.38
N ARG A 22 -18.37 13.29 -25.99
CA ARG A 22 -18.06 12.83 -24.64
C ARG A 22 -16.55 12.88 -24.50
N HIS A 23 -16.03 13.98 -23.98
CA HIS A 23 -14.69 13.99 -23.41
C HIS A 23 -14.70 13.01 -22.24
N THR A 24 -14.32 11.77 -22.50
CA THR A 24 -13.86 10.86 -21.45
C THR A 24 -12.56 11.48 -20.93
N PHE A 25 -12.66 12.19 -19.82
CA PHE A 25 -11.49 12.59 -19.05
C PHE A 25 -10.89 11.30 -18.50
N SER A 26 -10.03 10.65 -19.30
CA SER A 26 -9.20 9.55 -18.84
C SER A 26 -8.19 10.16 -17.87
N SER A 27 -8.57 10.19 -16.59
CA SER A 27 -7.63 10.45 -15.52
C SER A 27 -6.57 9.35 -15.62
N LYS A 28 -5.39 9.71 -16.15
CA LYS A 28 -4.18 8.90 -16.02
C LYS A 28 -3.85 8.86 -14.52
N ARG A 29 -4.53 7.99 -13.77
CA ARG A 29 -3.96 7.46 -12.53
C ARG A 29 -2.67 6.79 -12.97
N SER A 30 -1.52 7.33 -12.56
CA SER A 30 -0.27 6.59 -12.70
C SER A 30 -0.53 5.25 -12.01
N MET A 31 -0.48 4.14 -12.75
CA MET A 31 -0.46 2.83 -12.10
C MET A 31 0.83 2.82 -11.29
N VAL A 32 0.68 3.03 -9.99
CA VAL A 32 1.62 2.55 -8.99
C VAL A 32 1.86 1.07 -9.28
N ASP A 33 3.11 0.64 -9.13
CA ASP A 33 3.52 -0.72 -9.45
C ASP A 33 2.60 -1.71 -8.73
N ALA A 34 1.83 -2.51 -9.47
CA ALA A 34 0.81 -3.40 -8.91
C ALA A 34 1.43 -4.39 -7.91
N LYS A 35 2.71 -4.74 -8.09
CA LYS A 35 3.44 -5.59 -7.14
C LYS A 35 3.73 -4.86 -5.85
N LEU A 36 4.18 -3.60 -5.94
CA LEU A 36 4.41 -2.75 -4.77
C LEU A 36 3.11 -2.58 -3.98
N GLU A 37 1.99 -2.30 -4.65
CA GLU A 37 0.68 -2.16 -3.99
C GLU A 37 0.24 -3.43 -3.26
N ALA A 38 0.48 -4.60 -3.86
CA ALA A 38 0.11 -5.88 -3.27
C ALA A 38 0.87 -6.23 -1.98
N VAL A 39 2.02 -5.60 -1.70
CA VAL A 39 2.77 -5.85 -0.46
C VAL A 39 1.96 -5.37 0.76
N PRO A 40 1.64 -6.23 1.75
CA PRO A 40 0.91 -5.78 2.93
C PRO A 40 1.72 -4.76 3.75
N LEU A 41 1.05 -3.71 4.23
CA LEU A 41 1.72 -2.69 5.06
C LEU A 41 2.20 -3.25 6.41
N VAL A 42 1.48 -4.24 6.95
CA VAL A 42 1.72 -4.77 8.30
C VAL A 42 1.59 -6.29 8.32
N GLU A 43 2.67 -6.95 8.71
CA GLU A 43 2.67 -8.36 9.09
C GLU A 43 3.47 -8.49 10.39
N ILE A 44 2.78 -8.73 11.49
CA ILE A 44 3.36 -8.89 12.83
C ILE A 44 2.69 -10.05 13.56
N ASP A 45 3.44 -10.72 14.41
CA ASP A 45 2.94 -11.80 15.28
C ASP A 45 2.31 -11.23 16.58
N GLU A 46 1.92 -12.11 17.50
CA GLU A 46 1.49 -11.78 18.86
C GLU A 46 2.62 -12.05 19.86
N GLY A 47 2.58 -11.39 21.03
CA GLY A 47 3.61 -11.51 22.06
C GLY A 47 4.68 -10.41 21.97
N ILE A 48 5.90 -10.72 22.43
CA ILE A 48 7.03 -9.78 22.43
C ILE A 48 8.08 -10.29 21.44
N PHE A 49 8.41 -9.48 20.44
CA PHE A 49 9.32 -9.89 19.36
C PHE A 49 10.06 -8.70 18.77
N LYS A 50 11.10 -8.99 18.00
CA LYS A 50 11.85 -8.00 17.23
C LYS A 50 11.04 -7.57 16.01
N TYR A 51 11.16 -6.31 15.63
CA TYR A 51 10.56 -5.79 14.40
C TYR A 51 11.54 -4.89 13.65
N ILE A 52 11.31 -4.75 12.35
CA ILE A 52 12.01 -3.81 11.47
C ILE A 52 11.01 -2.96 10.68
N LEU A 53 11.41 -1.72 10.40
CA LEU A 53 10.75 -0.82 9.46
C LEU A 53 11.49 -0.91 8.13
N ILE A 54 10.79 -1.24 7.05
CA ILE A 54 11.41 -1.47 5.74
C ILE A 54 10.78 -0.51 4.74
N LYS A 55 11.60 0.12 3.91
CA LYS A 55 11.15 0.81 2.70
C LYS A 55 11.23 -0.15 1.53
N VAL A 56 10.14 -0.25 0.79
CA VAL A 56 10.03 -1.08 -0.42
C VAL A 56 9.91 -0.17 -1.62
N TYR A 57 10.74 -0.40 -2.62
CA TYR A 57 10.81 0.34 -3.86
C TYR A 57 10.11 -0.43 -4.97
N GLY A 58 9.22 0.24 -5.70
CA GLY A 58 8.64 -0.25 -6.94
C GLY A 58 9.46 0.20 -8.13
N LYS A 59 9.06 -0.24 -9.33
CA LYS A 59 9.80 0.11 -10.55
C LYS A 59 9.80 1.62 -10.82
N GLU A 60 10.98 2.16 -11.15
CA GLU A 60 11.15 3.53 -11.66
C GLU A 60 10.20 3.78 -12.84
N LYS A 61 9.46 4.90 -12.76
CA LYS A 61 8.53 5.33 -13.79
C LYS A 61 9.24 6.12 -14.88
N ALA A 62 8.60 6.26 -16.03
CA ALA A 62 9.15 7.00 -17.18
C ALA A 62 9.41 8.50 -16.91
N ASP A 63 8.86 9.05 -15.82
CA ASP A 63 9.10 10.42 -15.36
C ASP A 63 10.29 10.54 -14.40
N GLY A 64 11.04 9.45 -14.17
CA GLY A 64 12.16 9.39 -13.24
C GLY A 64 11.75 9.29 -11.77
N SER A 65 10.45 9.15 -11.46
CA SER A 65 10.00 8.93 -10.09
C SER A 65 10.05 7.45 -9.70
N GLU A 66 10.54 7.19 -8.49
CA GLU A 66 10.60 5.84 -7.92
C GLU A 66 9.54 5.71 -6.81
N PRO A 67 8.40 5.03 -7.08
CA PRO A 67 7.38 4.85 -6.06
C PRO A 67 7.93 3.96 -4.94
N SER A 68 7.66 4.32 -3.70
CA SER A 68 8.04 3.51 -2.54
C SER A 68 7.00 3.58 -1.44
N LYS A 69 7.03 2.61 -0.54
CA LYS A 69 6.21 2.63 0.68
C LYS A 69 6.94 1.95 1.83
N ASN A 70 6.58 2.36 3.04
CA ASN A 70 7.10 1.77 4.26
C ASN A 70 6.19 0.63 4.73
N ILE A 71 6.79 -0.44 5.23
CA ILE A 71 6.10 -1.60 5.78
C ILE A 71 6.70 -1.97 7.15
N VAL A 72 5.87 -2.54 8.02
CA VAL A 72 6.28 -3.05 9.34
C VAL A 72 6.26 -4.57 9.31
N ARG A 73 7.37 -5.18 9.74
CA ARG A 73 7.54 -6.64 9.84
C ARG A 73 8.11 -7.02 11.20
N GLY A 74 7.54 -8.04 11.85
CA GLY A 74 8.01 -8.52 13.15
C GLY A 74 7.49 -9.91 13.48
N PHE A 75 8.40 -10.85 13.75
CA PHE A 75 8.05 -12.26 13.91
C PHE A 75 8.59 -12.83 15.21
N ALA A 76 7.78 -13.60 15.92
CA ALA A 76 8.16 -14.24 17.18
C ALA A 76 9.27 -15.29 16.99
N ARG A 77 9.34 -15.89 15.79
CA ARG A 77 10.36 -16.88 15.41
C ARG A 77 11.75 -16.29 15.15
N ALA A 78 11.85 -14.98 14.91
CA ALA A 78 13.10 -14.35 14.50
C ALA A 78 13.96 -14.01 15.72
N GLU A 79 15.15 -14.60 15.79
CA GLU A 79 16.08 -14.35 16.88
C GLU A 79 16.74 -12.99 16.72
N TRP A 80 16.99 -12.55 15.48
CA TRP A 80 17.65 -11.28 15.16
C TRP A 80 16.83 -10.44 14.18
N HIS A 81 17.07 -9.12 14.17
CA HIS A 81 16.46 -8.21 13.20
C HIS A 81 16.85 -8.56 11.77
N ASN A 82 18.08 -9.06 11.57
CA ASN A 82 18.59 -9.48 10.26
C ASN A 82 17.80 -10.67 9.71
N ASP A 83 17.39 -11.63 10.55
CA ASP A 83 16.59 -12.78 10.11
C ASP A 83 15.26 -12.32 9.48
N ILE A 84 14.62 -11.31 10.09
CA ILE A 84 13.38 -10.71 9.56
C ILE A 84 13.67 -10.03 8.22
N TYR A 85 14.77 -9.27 8.14
CA TYR A 85 15.11 -8.53 6.93
C TYR A 85 15.48 -9.45 5.78
N GLU A 86 16.29 -10.48 6.00
CA GLU A 86 16.66 -11.47 4.99
C GLU A 86 15.44 -12.23 4.47
N GLU A 87 14.55 -12.67 5.36
CA GLU A 87 13.31 -13.38 4.98
C GLU A 87 12.44 -12.49 4.07
N VAL A 88 12.20 -11.24 4.48
CA VAL A 88 11.32 -10.31 3.77
C VAL A 88 11.94 -9.81 2.47
N SER A 89 13.20 -9.39 2.51
CA SER A 89 13.92 -8.89 1.32
C SER A 89 14.06 -9.98 0.26
N SER A 90 14.35 -11.22 0.64
CA SER A 90 14.41 -12.36 -0.30
C SER A 90 13.05 -12.61 -0.96
N SER A 91 11.96 -12.57 -0.19
CA SER A 91 10.60 -12.73 -0.73
C SER A 91 10.22 -11.62 -1.69
N LEU A 92 10.59 -10.36 -1.40
CA LEU A 92 10.25 -9.20 -2.24
C LEU A 92 11.16 -9.09 -3.47
N ALA A 93 12.43 -9.50 -3.35
CA ALA A 93 13.35 -9.61 -4.48
C ALA A 93 12.85 -10.64 -5.51
N GLY A 94 12.23 -11.74 -5.07
CA GLY A 94 11.55 -12.69 -5.95
C GLY A 94 10.40 -12.08 -6.78
N LEU A 95 9.84 -10.96 -6.33
CA LEU A 95 8.84 -10.17 -7.07
C LEU A 95 9.48 -9.06 -7.92
N GLY A 96 10.79 -8.85 -7.82
CA GLY A 96 11.52 -7.76 -8.48
C GLY A 96 11.35 -6.41 -7.78
N LEU A 97 11.12 -6.41 -6.46
CA LEU A 97 11.07 -5.22 -5.63
C LEU A 97 12.37 -5.09 -4.83
N GLU A 98 12.88 -3.87 -4.72
CA GLU A 98 14.05 -3.57 -3.90
C GLU A 98 13.63 -3.11 -2.51
N THR A 99 14.50 -3.30 -1.52
CA THR A 99 14.19 -2.99 -0.12
C THR A 99 15.36 -2.33 0.59
N GLU A 100 15.05 -1.50 1.58
CA GLU A 100 15.99 -0.88 2.48
C GLU A 100 15.47 -1.00 3.92
N CYS A 101 16.31 -1.49 4.84
CA CYS A 101 15.99 -1.51 6.26
C CYS A 101 16.21 -0.11 6.86
N LEU A 102 15.14 0.52 7.36
CA LEU A 102 15.17 1.86 7.97
C LEU A 102 15.42 1.83 9.49
N GLY A 103 15.79 0.67 10.03
CA GLY A 103 16.00 0.44 11.46
C GLY A 103 15.03 -0.58 12.05
N GLY A 104 15.13 -0.80 13.36
CA GLY A 104 14.22 -1.70 14.06
C GLY A 104 14.04 -1.38 15.54
N GLY A 105 13.46 -2.34 16.25
CA GLY A 105 13.21 -2.30 17.69
C GLY A 105 12.47 -3.58 18.12
N ARG A 106 11.59 -3.45 19.10
CA ARG A 106 10.65 -4.48 19.54
C ARG A 106 9.21 -4.02 19.47
N ILE A 107 8.35 -5.01 19.31
CA ILE A 107 6.91 -4.87 19.45
C ILE A 107 6.45 -5.81 20.55
N GLU A 108 5.64 -5.28 21.47
CA GLU A 108 4.74 -6.08 22.30
C GLU A 108 3.34 -5.94 21.73
N HIS A 109 2.75 -7.04 21.24
CA HIS A 109 1.41 -7.08 20.70
C HIS A 109 0.54 -8.00 21.56
N ARG A 110 -0.48 -7.41 22.21
CA ARG A 110 -1.45 -8.06 23.10
C ARG A 110 -2.87 -7.83 22.56
N PRO A 111 -3.34 -8.63 21.59
CA PRO A 111 -4.67 -8.45 21.00
C PRO A 111 -5.81 -8.47 22.02
N GLU A 112 -5.69 -9.31 23.05
CA GLU A 112 -6.67 -9.44 24.13
C GLU A 112 -6.82 -8.17 24.96
N GLN A 113 -5.79 -7.32 24.98
CA GLN A 113 -5.79 -6.01 25.64
C GLN A 113 -5.96 -4.85 24.64
N LYS A 114 -6.08 -5.15 23.34
CA LYS A 114 -6.02 -4.16 22.26
C LYS A 114 -4.82 -3.22 22.38
N LEU A 115 -3.66 -3.77 22.73
CA LEU A 115 -2.46 -2.99 23.03
C LEU A 115 -1.31 -3.40 22.13
N ILE A 116 -0.65 -2.41 21.55
CA ILE A 116 0.63 -2.56 20.86
C ILE A 116 1.62 -1.55 21.43
N LYS A 117 2.79 -2.01 21.87
CA LYS A 117 3.90 -1.13 22.25
C LYS A 117 5.05 -1.30 21.29
N VAL A 118 5.54 -0.20 20.73
CA VAL A 118 6.69 -0.16 19.82
C VAL A 118 7.85 0.53 20.55
N TYR A 119 8.99 -0.12 20.69
CA TYR A 119 10.08 0.45 21.50
C TYR A 119 11.47 -0.10 21.16
N GLY A 120 12.50 0.45 21.79
CA GLY A 120 13.88 -0.01 21.71
C GLY A 120 14.51 0.15 20.32
N TYR A 121 15.54 -0.64 20.01
CA TYR A 121 16.33 -0.46 18.78
C TYR A 121 16.85 -1.77 18.22
N SER A 122 17.31 -1.75 16.97
CA SER A 122 18.12 -2.84 16.39
C SER A 122 19.60 -2.59 16.62
N GLN A 123 20.33 -3.59 17.10
CA GLN A 123 21.79 -3.49 17.24
C GLN A 123 22.50 -3.34 15.88
N GLY A 124 21.97 -3.98 14.83
CA GLY A 124 22.56 -3.95 13.49
C GLY A 124 22.08 -2.80 12.62
N TYR A 125 20.81 -2.38 12.76
CA TYR A 125 20.20 -1.35 11.90
C TYR A 125 19.90 -0.03 12.62
N GLY A 126 20.19 0.06 13.90
CA GLY A 126 19.82 1.22 14.72
C GLY A 126 18.32 1.28 15.02
N LYS A 127 17.90 2.42 15.57
CA LYS A 127 16.51 2.69 15.96
C LYS A 127 15.67 3.09 14.74
N ALA A 128 14.55 2.40 14.52
CA ALA A 128 13.56 2.84 13.53
C ALA A 128 12.81 4.10 13.99
N ASP A 129 12.15 4.80 13.06
CA ASP A 129 11.11 5.77 13.41
C ASP A 129 9.87 5.03 13.94
N HIS A 130 9.72 5.00 15.27
CA HIS A 130 8.60 4.35 15.94
C HIS A 130 7.27 5.05 15.70
N GLN A 131 7.26 6.36 15.41
CA GLN A 131 6.04 7.08 15.07
C GLN A 131 5.53 6.67 13.69
N GLU A 132 6.44 6.49 12.73
CA GLU A 132 6.09 5.96 11.42
C GLU A 132 5.60 4.51 11.52
N ALA A 133 6.27 3.66 12.31
CA ALA A 133 5.80 2.31 12.58
C ALA A 133 4.39 2.32 13.19
N ARG A 134 4.13 3.17 14.19
CA ARG A 134 2.80 3.37 14.78
C ARG A 134 1.76 3.79 13.74
N ARG A 135 2.08 4.76 12.89
CA ARG A 135 1.17 5.24 11.82
C ARG A 135 0.79 4.10 10.87
N ILE A 136 1.75 3.26 10.51
CA ILE A 136 1.53 2.10 9.63
C ILE A 136 0.71 1.02 10.35
N LEU A 137 1.01 0.70 11.61
CA LEU A 137 0.26 -0.27 12.41
C LEU A 137 -1.21 0.11 12.55
N LEU A 138 -1.51 1.40 12.73
CA LEU A 138 -2.88 1.92 12.79
C LEU A 138 -3.70 1.67 11.51
N THR A 139 -3.07 1.37 10.37
CA THR A 139 -3.80 0.99 9.15
C THR A 139 -4.46 -0.39 9.24
N LYS A 140 -3.96 -1.27 10.12
CA LYS A 140 -4.48 -2.62 10.36
C LYS A 140 -5.13 -2.77 11.74
N TYR A 141 -4.60 -2.08 12.75
CA TYR A 141 -5.01 -2.16 14.15
C TYR A 141 -5.62 -0.84 14.63
N ALA A 142 -6.59 -0.32 13.89
CA ALA A 142 -7.17 1.01 14.10
C ALA A 142 -7.86 1.18 15.47
N ASP A 143 -8.30 0.07 16.09
CA ASP A 143 -8.97 0.03 17.39
C ASP A 143 -8.04 -0.33 18.55
N CYS A 144 -6.75 -0.53 18.29
CA CYS A 144 -5.74 -0.78 19.32
C CYS A 144 -5.12 0.52 19.83
N GLN A 145 -4.85 0.56 21.14
CA GLN A 145 -3.95 1.54 21.73
C GLN A 145 -2.53 1.20 21.31
N ILE A 146 -1.91 2.11 20.54
CA ILE A 146 -0.52 1.96 20.10
C ILE A 146 0.35 3.00 20.77
N GLU A 147 1.29 2.54 21.59
CA GLU A 147 2.26 3.34 22.33
C GLU A 147 3.65 3.21 21.71
N THR A 148 4.45 4.26 21.83
CA THR A 148 5.82 4.30 21.34
C THR A 148 6.75 4.79 22.44
N SER A 149 7.91 4.17 22.60
CA SER A 149 8.95 4.59 23.54
C SER A 149 10.32 4.49 22.90
N ASP A 150 11.18 5.48 23.11
CA ASP A 150 12.58 5.40 22.67
C ASP A 150 13.47 4.60 23.64
N GLU A 151 12.93 4.26 24.80
CA GLU A 151 13.62 3.52 25.86
C GLU A 151 13.35 2.01 25.80
N GLY A 152 14.29 1.23 26.34
CA GLY A 152 14.20 -0.22 26.49
C GLY A 152 14.96 -1.00 25.41
N TYR A 153 15.15 -2.31 25.65
CA TYR A 153 15.72 -3.24 24.67
C TYR A 153 14.89 -4.50 24.48
#